data_AF-A0AAD4N1M5-F1
#
_entry.id   AF-A0AAD4N1M5-F1
#
_cell.length_a   1.000
_cell.length_b   1.000
_cell.length_c   1.000
_cell.angle_alpha   90.00
_cell.angle_beta   90.00
_cell.angle_gamma   90.00
#
_symmetry.space_group_name_H-M   'P 1'
#
loop_
_entity.id
_entity.type
_entity.pdbx_description
1 polymer ?
#
loop_
_entity_poly.entity_id
_entity_poly.type
_entity_poly.pdbx_seq_one_letter_code
_entity_poly.pdbx_strand_id
1 'polypeptide(L)'
;MWPSAIWHSEVSPDKLDKLKTNLSKLFSKFWEFNAEYPLNANNVTKGYCFVQYNSKDAAEAAGLVMDSYPFGKNHVLYSHLMTDFEEIVEDPDENWKTPEKLPFNDFNWSENRCMEWSPYDSYLAIVQNKDVVLWGGSNFKCLRLFSHKGADFVAFSSKESFIISVCSQAKYQDSEYCVKIFDIVLNELKMTLLPPGEKFEECAFLKWSSDERFFAYRESNGIRILDSDTFTLCEQNRLHIDGLIFFEWNPRKNWIAYYTKEVDDANAPPVIGIMALPSQQKLRTHHIYGIMETKLYWHDSGNYLQLLLSVHQI
;
A
#
# COMPACT_ATOMS: atom_id res chain seq x y z
N MET A 1 -7.55 -8.74 -31.03
CA MET A 1 -8.08 -9.94 -30.34
C MET A 1 -6.86 -10.66 -29.82
N TRP A 2 -6.62 -10.59 -28.52
CA TRP A 2 -5.29 -10.85 -27.93
C TRP A 2 -5.35 -12.16 -27.16
N PRO A 3 -4.73 -13.24 -27.68
CA PRO A 3 -4.75 -14.53 -27.01
C PRO A 3 -3.67 -14.59 -25.94
N SER A 4 -4.06 -14.95 -24.72
CA SER A 4 -3.14 -15.41 -23.67
C SER A 4 -3.10 -16.94 -23.70
N ALA A 5 -1.91 -17.52 -23.80
CA ALA A 5 -1.70 -18.96 -23.66
C ALA A 5 -1.51 -19.28 -22.19
N ILE A 6 -2.40 -20.10 -21.61
CA ILE A 6 -2.36 -20.49 -20.20
C ILE A 6 -2.00 -21.97 -20.13
N TRP A 7 -0.86 -22.27 -19.52
CA TRP A 7 -0.37 -23.63 -19.38
C TRP A 7 -1.02 -24.33 -18.19
N HIS A 8 -1.48 -25.56 -18.40
CA HIS A 8 -2.05 -26.44 -17.37
C HIS A 8 -1.56 -27.88 -17.57
N SER A 9 -1.72 -28.77 -16.60
CA SER A 9 -1.35 -30.18 -16.82
C SER A 9 -2.33 -30.90 -17.75
N GLU A 10 -1.89 -31.96 -18.42
CA GLU A 10 -2.76 -32.79 -19.25
C GLU A 10 -3.90 -33.39 -18.43
N VAL A 11 -5.13 -33.19 -18.87
CA VAL A 11 -6.36 -33.65 -18.20
C VAL A 11 -7.08 -34.64 -19.11
N SER A 12 -7.44 -35.79 -18.54
CA SER A 12 -8.21 -36.82 -19.21
C SER A 12 -9.65 -36.35 -19.50
N PRO A 13 -10.33 -36.93 -20.51
CA PRO A 13 -11.67 -36.51 -20.94
C PRO A 13 -12.68 -36.42 -19.78
N ASP A 14 -12.62 -37.37 -18.84
CA ASP A 14 -13.55 -37.48 -17.69
C ASP A 14 -13.48 -36.29 -16.71
N LYS A 15 -12.40 -35.51 -16.76
CA LYS A 15 -12.17 -34.35 -15.87
C LYS A 15 -12.18 -33.02 -16.62
N LEU A 16 -12.39 -33.05 -17.94
CA LEU A 16 -12.35 -31.85 -18.80
C LEU A 16 -13.44 -30.84 -18.44
N ASP A 17 -14.67 -31.29 -18.18
CA ASP A 17 -15.78 -30.39 -17.86
C ASP A 17 -15.59 -29.69 -16.50
N LYS A 18 -15.00 -30.40 -15.53
CA LYS A 18 -14.62 -29.82 -14.23
C LYS A 18 -13.50 -28.80 -14.38
N LEU A 19 -12.50 -29.08 -15.21
CA LEU A 19 -11.43 -28.14 -15.53
C LEU A 19 -12.00 -26.87 -16.17
N LYS A 20 -12.81 -27.02 -17.23
CA LYS A 20 -13.46 -25.90 -17.92
C LYS A 20 -14.32 -25.06 -16.97
N THR A 21 -15.06 -25.70 -16.06
CA THR A 21 -15.87 -24.98 -15.06
C THR A 21 -15.00 -24.16 -14.09
N ASN A 22 -13.89 -24.74 -13.62
CA ASN A 22 -12.99 -24.05 -12.69
C ASN A 22 -12.22 -22.91 -13.36
N LEU A 23 -11.73 -23.12 -14.58
CA LEU A 23 -11.03 -22.09 -15.36
C LEU A 23 -11.98 -21.00 -15.83
N SER A 24 -13.21 -21.35 -16.23
CA SER A 24 -14.25 -20.37 -16.56
C SER A 24 -14.56 -19.44 -15.39
N LYS A 25 -14.64 -19.98 -14.16
CA LYS A 25 -14.76 -19.17 -12.93
C LYS A 25 -13.54 -18.30 -12.64
N LEU A 26 -12.36 -18.68 -13.11
CA LEU A 26 -11.14 -17.89 -12.94
C LEU A 26 -11.12 -16.74 -13.95
N PHE A 27 -11.39 -17.03 -15.22
CA PHE A 27 -11.33 -16.06 -16.32
C PHE A 27 -12.47 -15.04 -16.27
N SER A 28 -13.67 -15.46 -15.83
CA SER A 28 -14.84 -14.57 -15.70
C SER A 28 -14.72 -13.51 -14.61
N LYS A 29 -13.74 -13.63 -13.69
CA LYS A 29 -13.49 -12.62 -12.65
C LYS A 29 -12.97 -11.31 -13.22
N PHE A 30 -12.34 -11.36 -14.39
CA PHE A 30 -11.69 -10.22 -15.00
C PHE A 30 -12.64 -9.55 -15.99
N TRP A 31 -12.94 -10.22 -17.10
CA TRP A 31 -13.78 -9.71 -18.19
C TRP A 31 -14.51 -10.84 -18.91
N GLU A 32 -15.39 -10.46 -19.84
CA GLU A 32 -15.91 -11.40 -20.84
C GLU A 32 -14.75 -11.99 -21.64
N PHE A 33 -14.73 -13.32 -21.74
CA PHE A 33 -13.64 -14.06 -22.34
C PHE A 33 -14.18 -15.15 -23.27
N ASN A 34 -13.38 -15.50 -24.28
CA ASN A 34 -13.57 -16.69 -25.08
C ASN A 34 -12.36 -17.61 -24.86
N ALA A 35 -12.59 -18.87 -24.48
CA ALA A 35 -11.51 -19.80 -24.17
C ALA A 35 -11.57 -21.06 -25.06
N GLU A 36 -10.45 -21.38 -25.68
CA GLU A 36 -10.26 -22.58 -26.49
C GLU A 36 -9.28 -23.54 -25.79
N TYR A 37 -9.62 -24.84 -25.81
CA TYR A 37 -8.85 -25.89 -25.13
C TYR A 37 -8.42 -26.96 -26.14
N PRO A 38 -7.20 -26.86 -26.71
CA PRO A 38 -6.70 -27.82 -27.67
C PRO A 38 -6.58 -29.25 -27.10
N LEU A 39 -7.11 -30.22 -27.85
CA LEU A 39 -7.09 -31.64 -27.51
C LEU A 39 -6.10 -32.42 -28.39
N ASN A 40 -5.53 -33.49 -27.85
CA ASN A 40 -4.73 -34.48 -28.56
C ASN A 40 -5.62 -35.51 -29.29
N ALA A 41 -5.01 -36.34 -30.14
CA ALA A 41 -5.69 -37.42 -30.87
C ALA A 41 -6.48 -38.40 -29.95
N ASN A 42 -6.13 -38.46 -28.66
CA ASN A 42 -6.78 -39.29 -27.64
C ASN A 42 -7.81 -38.51 -26.78
N ASN A 43 -8.28 -37.33 -27.23
CA ASN A 43 -9.18 -36.42 -26.50
C ASN A 43 -8.68 -35.92 -25.12
N VAL A 44 -7.38 -36.03 -24.86
CA VAL A 44 -6.70 -35.47 -23.68
C VAL A 44 -6.28 -34.03 -23.99
N THR A 45 -6.37 -33.11 -23.03
CA THR A 45 -5.90 -31.73 -23.26
C THR A 45 -4.39 -31.67 -23.46
N LYS A 46 -3.91 -30.81 -24.36
CA LYS A 46 -2.47 -30.59 -24.61
C LYS A 46 -1.71 -29.88 -23.49
N GLY A 47 -2.37 -29.56 -22.39
CA GLY A 47 -1.77 -28.86 -21.27
C GLY A 47 -1.60 -27.35 -21.51
N TYR A 48 -2.38 -26.78 -22.41
CA TYR A 48 -2.52 -25.34 -22.56
C TYR A 48 -3.91 -24.99 -23.04
N CYS A 49 -4.35 -23.76 -22.78
CA CYS A 49 -5.55 -23.17 -23.35
C CYS A 49 -5.27 -21.76 -23.85
N PHE A 50 -6.07 -21.32 -24.82
CA PHE A 50 -6.03 -19.94 -25.32
C PHE A 50 -7.20 -19.18 -24.76
N VAL A 51 -6.94 -18.03 -24.17
CA VAL A 51 -7.99 -17.13 -23.66
C VAL A 51 -7.92 -15.82 -24.41
N GLN A 52 -9.04 -15.43 -25.01
CA GLN A 52 -9.20 -14.20 -25.75
C GLN A 52 -10.08 -13.23 -24.97
N TYR A 53 -9.60 -12.00 -24.82
CA TYR A 53 -10.34 -10.89 -24.24
C TYR A 53 -10.71 -9.86 -25.30
N ASN A 54 -11.71 -9.03 -24.97
CA ASN A 54 -12.27 -8.01 -25.87
C ASN A 54 -11.32 -6.81 -26.11
N SER A 55 -10.41 -6.49 -25.18
CA SER A 55 -9.43 -5.42 -25.31
C SER A 55 -8.00 -5.90 -25.04
N LYS A 56 -7.00 -5.13 -25.50
CA LYS A 56 -5.58 -5.37 -25.24
C LYS A 56 -5.28 -5.26 -23.75
N ASP A 57 -5.70 -4.17 -23.13
CA ASP A 57 -5.50 -3.89 -21.71
C ASP A 57 -6.09 -4.99 -20.81
N ALA A 58 -7.25 -5.54 -21.19
CA ALA A 58 -7.88 -6.63 -20.45
C ALA A 58 -7.06 -7.93 -20.52
N ALA A 59 -6.45 -8.22 -21.68
CA ALA A 59 -5.60 -9.40 -21.86
C ALA A 59 -4.26 -9.27 -21.10
N GLU A 60 -3.64 -8.10 -21.12
CA GLU A 60 -2.41 -7.82 -20.37
C GLU A 60 -2.64 -7.91 -18.86
N ALA A 61 -3.72 -7.28 -18.37
CA ALA A 61 -4.08 -7.33 -16.95
C ALA A 61 -4.40 -8.76 -16.49
N ALA A 62 -5.13 -9.53 -17.30
CA ALA A 62 -5.42 -10.92 -16.99
C ALA A 62 -4.15 -11.77 -17.00
N GLY A 63 -3.25 -11.58 -17.98
CA GLY A 63 -1.95 -12.25 -18.03
C GLY A 63 -1.13 -12.01 -16.77
N LEU A 64 -1.00 -10.76 -16.32
CA LEU A 64 -0.24 -10.45 -15.10
C LEU A 64 -0.78 -11.16 -13.84
N VAL A 65 -2.09 -11.37 -13.74
CA VAL A 65 -2.69 -12.03 -12.58
C VAL A 65 -2.62 -13.55 -12.67
N MET A 66 -2.66 -14.10 -13.89
CA MET A 66 -2.66 -15.53 -14.13
C MET A 66 -1.26 -16.12 -14.18
N ASP A 67 -0.23 -15.29 -14.42
CA ASP A 67 1.14 -15.74 -14.38
C ASP A 67 1.55 -16.13 -12.95
N SER A 68 2.16 -17.31 -12.84
CA SER A 68 2.48 -17.95 -11.56
C SER A 68 1.29 -18.20 -10.62
N TYR A 69 0.06 -18.32 -11.14
CA TYR A 69 -1.14 -18.55 -10.31
C TYR A 69 -1.23 -20.00 -9.80
N PRO A 70 -1.28 -20.25 -8.47
CA PRO A 70 -1.39 -21.61 -7.93
C PRO A 70 -2.77 -22.21 -8.21
N PHE A 71 -2.80 -23.30 -8.98
CA PHE A 71 -4.00 -24.01 -9.40
C PHE A 71 -4.03 -25.45 -8.85
N GLY A 72 -4.74 -25.64 -7.74
CA GLY A 72 -4.77 -26.94 -7.04
C GLY A 72 -3.50 -27.19 -6.22
N LYS A 73 -3.25 -28.45 -5.84
CA LYS A 73 -2.15 -28.79 -4.92
C LYS A 73 -0.76 -28.80 -5.56
N ASN A 74 -0.69 -29.12 -6.87
CA ASN A 74 0.57 -29.41 -7.56
C ASN A 74 0.75 -28.62 -8.87
N HIS A 75 -0.14 -27.67 -9.20
CA HIS A 75 -0.05 -26.96 -10.48
C HIS A 75 0.02 -25.45 -10.25
N VAL A 76 0.78 -24.81 -11.12
CA VAL A 76 0.90 -23.36 -11.23
C VAL A 76 0.61 -23.04 -12.69
N LEU A 77 -0.27 -22.07 -12.92
CA LEU A 77 -0.56 -21.56 -14.26
C LEU A 77 0.51 -20.54 -14.62
N TYR A 78 0.95 -20.59 -15.86
CA TYR A 78 1.81 -19.57 -16.47
C TYR A 78 1.05 -18.98 -17.64
N SER A 79 1.14 -17.68 -17.81
CA SER A 79 0.46 -17.00 -18.91
C SER A 79 1.43 -16.12 -19.67
N HIS A 80 1.44 -16.31 -20.98
CA HIS A 80 2.21 -15.49 -21.91
C HIS A 80 1.26 -14.86 -22.93
N LEU A 81 1.57 -13.64 -23.34
CA LEU A 81 0.87 -13.00 -24.45
C LEU A 81 1.37 -13.64 -25.74
N MET A 82 0.49 -13.81 -26.73
CA MET A 82 0.90 -14.37 -28.03
C MET A 82 1.95 -13.51 -28.73
N THR A 83 1.97 -12.19 -28.48
CA THR A 83 3.03 -11.30 -28.98
C THR A 83 4.42 -11.71 -28.54
N ASP A 84 4.55 -12.18 -27.29
CA ASP A 84 5.84 -12.61 -26.74
C ASP A 84 6.35 -13.85 -27.48
N PHE A 85 5.43 -14.69 -27.98
CA PHE A 85 5.79 -15.90 -28.72
C PHE A 85 6.23 -15.58 -30.15
N GLU A 86 5.58 -14.63 -30.82
CA GLU A 86 5.99 -14.14 -32.13
C GLU A 86 7.40 -13.54 -32.08
N GLU A 87 7.71 -12.75 -31.04
CA GLU A 87 9.04 -12.18 -30.81
C GLU A 87 10.14 -13.22 -30.49
N ILE A 88 9.78 -14.38 -29.94
CA ILE A 88 10.73 -15.46 -29.58
C ILE A 88 11.01 -16.42 -30.76
N VAL A 89 10.03 -16.61 -31.64
CA VAL A 89 10.13 -17.55 -32.78
C VAL A 89 10.77 -16.91 -34.01
N GLU A 90 10.69 -15.59 -34.14
CA GLU A 90 11.41 -14.87 -35.18
C GLU A 90 12.93 -14.89 -34.90
N ASP A 91 13.73 -15.25 -35.91
CA ASP A 91 15.18 -15.14 -35.82
C ASP A 91 15.54 -13.69 -35.42
N PRO A 92 16.54 -13.49 -34.53
CA PRO A 92 16.91 -12.15 -34.12
C PRO A 92 17.28 -11.33 -35.36
N ASP A 93 16.58 -10.20 -35.55
CA ASP A 93 16.77 -9.31 -36.69
C ASP A 93 18.27 -9.04 -36.90
N GLU A 94 18.82 -9.40 -38.07
CA GLU A 94 20.24 -9.18 -38.40
C GLU A 94 20.62 -7.68 -38.30
N ASN A 95 19.63 -6.79 -38.34
CA ASN A 95 19.76 -5.35 -38.13
C ASN A 95 19.32 -4.87 -36.74
N TRP A 96 19.27 -5.75 -35.73
CA TRP A 96 18.95 -5.34 -34.36
C TRP A 96 19.87 -4.20 -33.92
N LYS A 97 19.25 -3.04 -33.69
CA LYS A 97 19.90 -1.88 -33.09
C LYS A 97 19.33 -1.72 -31.70
N THR A 98 20.19 -1.32 -30.76
CA THR A 98 19.76 -0.89 -29.44
C THR A 98 18.61 0.10 -29.60
N PRO A 99 17.43 -0.16 -29.01
CA PRO A 99 16.28 0.73 -29.15
C PRO A 99 16.71 2.16 -28.80
N GLU A 100 16.46 3.10 -29.70
CA GLU A 100 16.57 4.51 -29.33
C GLU A 100 15.64 4.74 -28.15
N LYS A 101 16.14 5.39 -27.08
CA LYS A 101 15.32 5.75 -25.93
C LYS A 101 14.06 6.42 -26.46
N LEU A 102 12.92 5.74 -26.32
CA LEU A 102 11.64 6.32 -26.67
C LEU A 102 11.57 7.69 -25.99
N PRO A 103 11.13 8.74 -26.68
CA PRO A 103 10.88 10.01 -26.03
C PRO A 103 9.96 9.75 -24.85
N PHE A 104 10.29 10.36 -23.70
CA PHE A 104 9.52 10.25 -22.47
C PHE A 104 8.03 10.45 -22.80
N ASN A 105 7.28 9.36 -22.73
CA ASN A 105 5.87 9.37 -23.02
C ASN A 105 5.18 9.68 -21.70
N ASP A 106 4.58 10.87 -21.61
CA ASP A 106 3.68 11.31 -20.53
C ASP A 106 2.39 10.45 -20.53
N PHE A 107 2.51 9.13 -20.42
CA PHE A 107 1.41 8.36 -19.86
C PHE A 107 1.19 8.94 -18.48
N ASN A 108 0.04 9.58 -18.22
CA ASN A 108 -0.38 10.15 -16.92
C ASN A 108 -0.28 9.14 -15.75
N TRP A 109 0.94 8.76 -15.38
CA TRP A 109 1.31 7.82 -14.33
C TRP A 109 1.18 8.47 -12.95
N SER A 110 1.32 9.80 -12.91
CA SER A 110 1.44 10.64 -11.73
C SER A 110 0.16 11.30 -11.27
N GLU A 111 -0.90 11.40 -12.09
CA GLU A 111 -2.02 12.29 -11.75
C GLU A 111 -3.03 11.70 -10.75
N ASN A 112 -2.94 10.41 -10.40
CA ASN A 112 -3.92 9.78 -9.47
C ASN A 112 -3.39 8.56 -8.69
N ARG A 113 -2.08 8.35 -8.61
CA ARG A 113 -1.50 7.19 -7.91
C ARG A 113 -0.58 7.66 -6.79
N CYS A 114 -0.93 7.34 -5.56
CA CYS A 114 -0.02 7.50 -4.43
C CYS A 114 1.16 6.52 -4.59
N MET A 115 2.37 7.06 -4.54
CA MET A 115 3.62 6.31 -4.59
C MET A 115 4.49 6.78 -3.43
N GLU A 116 5.10 5.83 -2.74
CA GLU A 116 5.97 6.14 -1.60
C GLU A 116 7.19 5.23 -1.60
N TRP A 117 8.35 5.84 -1.38
CA TRP A 117 9.59 5.13 -1.11
C TRP A 117 9.68 4.76 0.36
N SER A 118 10.17 3.57 0.64
CA SER A 118 10.42 3.16 2.02
C SER A 118 11.62 3.92 2.62
N PRO A 119 11.71 4.10 3.95
CA PRO A 119 12.74 4.92 4.60
C PRO A 119 14.20 4.54 4.32
N TYR A 120 14.50 3.29 3.92
CA TYR A 120 15.84 2.85 3.54
C TYR A 120 16.02 2.67 2.03
N ASP A 121 15.07 3.17 1.22
CA ASP A 121 15.04 3.04 -0.24
C ASP A 121 15.05 1.57 -0.74
N SER A 122 14.73 0.61 0.14
CA SER A 122 14.67 -0.81 -0.20
C SER A 122 13.47 -1.17 -1.06
N TYR A 123 12.37 -0.44 -0.87
CA TYR A 123 11.07 -0.72 -1.46
C TYR A 123 10.41 0.54 -2.03
N LEU A 124 9.57 0.31 -3.03
CA LEU A 124 8.67 1.31 -3.59
C LEU A 124 7.24 0.75 -3.51
N ALA A 125 6.36 1.43 -2.79
CA ALA A 125 4.94 1.10 -2.77
C ALA A 125 4.19 1.98 -3.77
N ILE A 126 3.28 1.36 -4.53
CA ILE A 126 2.43 2.04 -5.50
C ILE A 126 0.99 1.60 -5.26
N VAL A 127 0.10 2.58 -5.12
CA VAL A 127 -1.34 2.32 -5.15
C VAL A 127 -1.77 2.13 -6.61
N GLN A 128 -2.09 0.89 -6.97
CA GLN A 128 -2.50 0.50 -8.32
C GLN A 128 -3.86 -0.19 -8.27
N ASN A 129 -4.80 0.25 -9.12
CA ASN A 129 -6.17 -0.28 -9.16
C ASN A 129 -6.87 -0.28 -7.80
N LYS A 130 -6.53 0.69 -6.94
CA LYS A 130 -7.00 0.81 -5.56
C LYS A 130 -6.57 -0.34 -4.64
N ASP A 131 -5.49 -1.05 -4.94
CA ASP A 131 -4.77 -1.95 -4.02
C ASP A 131 -3.31 -1.46 -3.89
N VAL A 132 -2.56 -1.94 -2.89
CA VAL A 132 -1.16 -1.53 -2.68
C VAL A 132 -0.21 -2.61 -3.20
N VAL A 133 0.66 -2.24 -4.13
CA VAL A 133 1.69 -3.13 -4.71
C VAL A 133 3.06 -2.68 -4.21
N LEU A 134 3.86 -3.63 -3.71
CA LEU A 134 5.21 -3.40 -3.26
C LEU A 134 6.22 -3.90 -4.29
N TRP A 135 7.13 -3.03 -4.67
CA TRP A 135 8.22 -3.28 -5.60
C TRP A 135 9.55 -3.20 -4.86
N GLY A 136 10.55 -3.96 -5.30
CA GLY A 136 11.89 -3.85 -4.73
C GLY A 136 12.96 -4.64 -5.48
N GLY A 137 14.20 -4.47 -5.03
CA GLY A 137 15.40 -5.01 -5.67
C GLY A 137 15.85 -4.20 -6.89
N SER A 138 17.04 -4.51 -7.40
CA SER A 138 17.70 -3.75 -8.49
C SER A 138 16.89 -3.66 -9.79
N ASN A 139 15.98 -4.60 -10.02
CA ASN A 139 15.16 -4.68 -11.22
C ASN A 139 13.69 -4.32 -10.97
N PHE A 140 13.36 -3.73 -9.81
CA PHE A 140 11.98 -3.41 -9.41
C PHE A 140 11.01 -4.56 -9.66
N LYS A 141 11.29 -5.71 -9.05
CA LYS A 141 10.35 -6.84 -9.13
C LYS A 141 9.18 -6.58 -8.20
N CYS A 142 7.98 -6.98 -8.62
CA CYS A 142 6.83 -7.02 -7.74
C CYS A 142 7.09 -8.05 -6.63
N LEU A 143 7.15 -7.59 -5.38
CA LEU A 143 7.45 -8.42 -4.21
C LEU A 143 6.17 -8.88 -3.51
N ARG A 144 5.20 -7.97 -3.33
CA ARG A 144 3.97 -8.21 -2.57
C ARG A 144 2.80 -7.42 -3.11
N LEU A 145 1.60 -7.93 -2.88
CA LEU A 145 0.32 -7.26 -3.10
C LEU A 145 -0.44 -7.27 -1.76
N PHE A 146 -0.75 -6.09 -1.24
CA PHE A 146 -1.56 -5.93 -0.04
C PHE A 146 -3.00 -5.59 -0.46
N SER A 147 -3.92 -6.51 -0.18
CA SER A 147 -5.32 -6.33 -0.60
C SER A 147 -6.03 -5.31 0.27
N HIS A 148 -6.21 -4.12 -0.28
CA HIS A 148 -6.95 -3.03 0.31
C HIS A 148 -7.71 -2.24 -0.75
N LYS A 149 -8.77 -2.85 -1.30
CA LYS A 149 -9.63 -2.21 -2.28
C LYS A 149 -10.11 -0.84 -1.79
N GLY A 150 -9.81 0.20 -2.55
CA GLY A 150 -10.12 1.58 -2.18
C GLY A 150 -8.96 2.34 -1.56
N ALA A 151 -7.76 1.74 -1.46
CA ALA A 151 -6.59 2.45 -1.00
C ALA A 151 -6.34 3.70 -1.86
N ASP A 152 -6.14 4.82 -1.19
CA ASP A 152 -5.79 6.11 -1.78
C ASP A 152 -4.37 6.51 -1.37
N PHE A 153 -3.98 6.20 -0.12
CA PHE A 153 -2.67 6.51 0.42
C PHE A 153 -1.97 5.27 0.98
N VAL A 154 -0.64 5.32 0.97
CA VAL A 154 0.25 4.34 1.59
C VAL A 154 1.20 5.08 2.53
N ALA A 155 1.82 4.38 3.48
CA ALA A 155 2.97 4.86 4.23
C ALA A 155 3.78 3.69 4.81
N PHE A 156 5.07 3.90 5.09
CA PHE A 156 5.93 2.88 5.68
C PHE A 156 6.19 3.09 7.17
N SER A 157 6.48 1.99 7.89
CA SER A 157 7.08 2.08 9.22
C SER A 157 8.56 2.46 9.15
N SER A 158 9.09 3.02 10.25
CA SER A 158 10.43 3.61 10.30
C SER A 158 11.58 2.65 9.96
N LYS A 159 11.39 1.34 10.13
CA LYS A 159 12.34 0.27 9.84
C LYS A 159 11.85 -0.71 8.76
N GLU A 160 10.81 -0.34 8.00
CA GLU A 160 10.28 -1.13 6.88
C GLU A 160 9.71 -2.51 7.27
N SER A 161 9.27 -2.71 8.52
CA SER A 161 8.59 -3.96 8.89
C SER A 161 7.11 -3.95 8.53
N PHE A 162 6.48 -2.77 8.52
CA PHE A 162 5.06 -2.60 8.27
C PHE A 162 4.78 -1.58 7.16
N ILE A 163 3.64 -1.79 6.50
CA ILE A 163 3.07 -0.85 5.55
C ILE A 163 1.66 -0.48 5.99
N ILE A 164 1.36 0.81 5.92
CA ILE A 164 0.06 1.40 6.23
C ILE A 164 -0.61 1.66 4.90
N SER A 165 -1.90 1.35 4.82
CA SER A 165 -2.72 1.70 3.67
C SER A 165 -4.02 2.34 4.15
N VAL A 166 -4.40 3.44 3.52
CA VAL A 166 -5.54 4.26 3.92
C VAL A 166 -6.53 4.40 2.77
N CYS A 167 -7.80 4.16 3.06
CA CYS A 167 -8.93 4.37 2.16
C CYS A 167 -9.73 5.60 2.62
N SER A 168 -9.78 6.62 1.77
CA SER A 168 -10.45 7.92 1.99
C SER A 168 -11.85 7.99 1.36
N GLN A 169 -12.35 6.91 0.75
CA GLN A 169 -13.65 6.91 0.07
C GLN A 169 -14.79 6.35 0.94
N ALA A 170 -15.85 7.14 1.10
CA ALA A 170 -17.08 6.86 1.87
C ALA A 170 -17.99 5.74 1.32
N LYS A 171 -17.48 4.73 0.61
CA LYS A 171 -18.30 3.66 0.01
C LYS A 171 -17.63 2.29 0.01
N TYR A 172 -17.25 1.80 1.18
CA TYR A 172 -16.97 0.37 1.37
C TYR A 172 -17.83 -0.21 2.50
N GLN A 173 -18.82 -1.03 2.14
CA GLN A 173 -19.54 -1.95 3.03
C GLN A 173 -19.83 -1.38 4.44
N ASP A 174 -20.67 -0.34 4.54
CA ASP A 174 -21.09 0.27 5.82
C ASP A 174 -19.98 0.87 6.70
N SER A 175 -18.75 1.03 6.18
CA SER A 175 -17.66 1.75 6.84
C SER A 175 -17.26 2.99 6.05
N GLU A 176 -17.25 4.15 6.72
CA GLU A 176 -17.03 5.45 6.07
C GLU A 176 -15.56 5.69 5.69
N TYR A 177 -14.59 5.05 6.35
CA TYR A 177 -13.16 5.14 6.05
C TYR A 177 -12.40 3.97 6.72
N CYS A 178 -11.30 3.47 6.16
CA CYS A 178 -10.50 2.44 6.85
C CYS A 178 -9.00 2.53 6.62
N VAL A 179 -8.25 2.19 7.66
CA VAL A 179 -6.78 2.12 7.69
C VAL A 179 -6.39 0.69 7.96
N LYS A 180 -5.49 0.13 7.16
CA LYS A 180 -4.96 -1.21 7.35
C LYS A 180 -3.46 -1.16 7.55
N ILE A 181 -2.97 -1.94 8.50
CA ILE A 181 -1.54 -2.13 8.76
C ILE A 181 -1.20 -3.56 8.41
N PHE A 182 -0.27 -3.73 7.47
CA PHE A 182 0.22 -5.04 7.03
C PHE A 182 1.68 -5.23 7.42
N ASP A 183 2.03 -6.47 7.74
CA ASP A 183 3.42 -6.90 7.85
C ASP A 183 3.99 -7.17 6.45
N ILE A 184 5.11 -6.52 6.14
CA ILE A 184 5.70 -6.57 4.79
C ILE A 184 6.28 -7.96 4.48
N VAL A 185 6.96 -8.57 5.46
CA VAL A 185 7.66 -9.84 5.26
C VAL A 185 6.66 -10.99 5.20
N LEU A 186 5.76 -11.05 6.20
CA LEU A 186 4.74 -12.08 6.35
C LEU A 186 3.57 -11.92 5.38
N ASN A 187 3.37 -10.71 4.83
CA ASN A 187 2.22 -10.38 3.99
C ASN A 187 0.87 -10.58 4.69
N GLU A 188 0.82 -10.24 5.98
CA GLU A 188 -0.35 -10.44 6.84
C GLU A 188 -0.97 -9.11 7.24
N LEU A 189 -2.31 -9.05 7.23
CA LEU A 189 -3.04 -7.94 7.85
C LEU A 189 -2.93 -8.06 9.38
N LYS A 190 -2.23 -7.11 10.01
CA LYS A 190 -2.05 -7.09 11.46
C LYS A 190 -3.17 -6.33 12.16
N MET A 191 -3.64 -5.23 11.58
CA MET A 191 -4.64 -4.39 12.22
C MET A 191 -5.48 -3.62 11.21
N THR A 192 -6.75 -3.40 11.55
CA THR A 192 -7.64 -2.45 10.87
C THR A 192 -8.08 -1.38 11.87
N LEU A 193 -7.95 -0.12 11.50
CA LEU A 193 -8.31 1.05 12.30
C LEU A 193 -9.34 1.89 11.55
N LEU A 194 -10.16 2.61 12.30
CA LEU A 194 -10.96 3.70 11.77
C LEU A 194 -10.11 4.98 11.87
N PRO A 195 -9.96 5.75 10.78
CA PRO A 195 -9.24 7.00 10.85
C PRO A 195 -10.02 8.02 11.70
N PRO A 196 -9.36 9.10 12.15
CA PRO A 196 -10.05 10.21 12.77
C PRO A 196 -11.16 10.71 11.83
N GLY A 197 -12.37 10.95 12.33
CA GLY A 197 -13.56 11.31 11.53
C GLY A 197 -13.50 12.66 10.79
N GLU A 198 -12.31 13.24 10.65
CA GLU A 198 -12.01 14.43 9.86
C GLU A 198 -11.52 14.00 8.46
N LYS A 199 -11.68 14.85 7.44
CA LYS A 199 -11.04 14.61 6.14
C LYS A 199 -9.52 14.66 6.32
N PHE A 200 -8.83 13.64 5.83
CA PHE A 200 -7.37 13.56 5.82
C PHE A 200 -6.89 13.47 4.36
N GLU A 201 -5.83 14.19 4.06
CA GLU A 201 -5.19 14.20 2.73
C GLU A 201 -3.98 13.26 2.67
N GLU A 202 -3.52 12.72 3.81
CA GLU A 202 -2.31 11.90 3.92
C GLU A 202 -2.35 10.97 5.15
N CYS A 203 -1.38 10.05 5.27
CA CYS A 203 -1.17 9.15 6.42
C CYS A 203 -0.64 9.85 7.69
N ALA A 204 -0.63 11.18 7.76
CA ALA A 204 0.03 11.95 8.82
C ALA A 204 -0.54 11.75 10.24
N PHE A 205 -1.71 11.14 10.39
CA PHE A 205 -2.33 10.88 11.69
C PHE A 205 -1.77 9.65 12.40
N LEU A 206 -1.04 8.76 11.72
CA LEU A 206 -0.44 7.54 12.28
C LEU A 206 1.06 7.53 12.02
N LYS A 207 1.86 7.40 13.07
CA LYS A 207 3.32 7.44 12.99
C LYS A 207 3.98 6.44 13.93
N TRP A 208 5.13 5.94 13.51
CA TRP A 208 5.92 4.96 14.25
C TRP A 208 7.00 5.63 15.10
N SER A 209 7.33 5.01 16.23
CA SER A 209 8.52 5.37 17.00
C SER A 209 9.78 5.02 16.21
N SER A 210 10.87 5.73 16.46
CA SER A 210 12.15 5.50 15.76
C SER A 210 12.70 4.07 15.93
N ASP A 211 12.43 3.43 17.06
CA ASP A 211 12.80 2.03 17.32
C ASP A 211 11.76 1.03 16.80
N GLU A 212 10.66 1.50 16.22
CA GLU A 212 9.49 0.77 15.75
C GLU A 212 8.78 -0.05 16.84
N ARG A 213 9.13 0.11 18.11
CA ARG A 213 8.49 -0.62 19.21
C ARG A 213 7.04 -0.18 19.43
N PHE A 214 6.74 1.06 19.06
CA PHE A 214 5.42 1.65 19.24
C PHE A 214 4.96 2.30 17.94
N PHE A 215 3.64 2.31 17.74
CA PHE A 215 3.02 3.25 16.84
C PHE A 215 1.97 4.05 17.57
N ALA A 216 1.84 5.31 17.18
CA ALA A 216 0.86 6.22 17.72
C ALA A 216 -0.05 6.68 16.59
N TYR A 217 -1.33 6.86 16.90
CA TYR A 217 -2.23 7.58 16.01
C TYR A 217 -3.09 8.59 16.75
N ARG A 218 -3.42 9.68 16.04
CA ARG A 218 -4.27 10.75 16.54
C ARG A 218 -5.74 10.30 16.59
N GLU A 219 -6.37 10.56 17.72
CA GLU A 219 -7.82 10.50 17.90
C GLU A 219 -8.39 11.92 18.02
N SER A 220 -9.72 12.02 18.13
CA SER A 220 -10.40 13.31 18.36
C SER A 220 -9.86 14.07 19.56
N ASN A 221 -9.62 13.38 20.69
CA ASN A 221 -9.24 13.99 21.97
C ASN A 221 -7.90 13.48 22.51
N GLY A 222 -6.93 13.23 21.62
CA GLY A 222 -5.58 12.87 22.04
C GLY A 222 -4.85 11.91 21.12
N ILE A 223 -3.90 11.16 21.70
CA ILE A 223 -3.05 10.19 20.98
C ILE A 223 -3.25 8.82 21.59
N ARG A 224 -3.47 7.81 20.76
CA ARG A 224 -3.46 6.41 21.17
C ARG A 224 -2.15 5.77 20.75
N ILE A 225 -1.49 5.08 21.68
CA ILE A 225 -0.21 4.40 21.44
C ILE A 225 -0.39 2.90 21.64
N LEU A 226 0.15 2.13 20.69
CA LEU A 226 0.07 0.67 20.67
C LEU A 226 1.48 0.09 20.55
N ASP A 227 1.63 -1.11 21.10
CA ASP A 227 2.83 -1.92 20.92
C ASP A 227 2.82 -2.54 19.51
N SER A 228 3.94 -2.47 18.80
CA SER A 228 4.08 -2.99 17.45
C SER A 228 4.08 -4.52 17.36
N ASP A 229 4.50 -5.20 18.42
CA ASP A 229 4.64 -6.66 18.40
C ASP A 229 3.29 -7.32 18.69
N THR A 230 2.55 -6.79 19.66
CA THR A 230 1.25 -7.34 20.06
C THR A 230 0.07 -6.69 19.37
N PHE A 231 0.25 -5.50 18.77
CA PHE A 231 -0.85 -4.67 18.26
C PHE A 231 -1.93 -4.42 19.33
N THR A 232 -1.54 -4.36 20.60
CA THR A 232 -2.43 -4.03 21.72
C THR A 232 -2.09 -2.69 22.31
N LEU A 233 -3.05 -2.11 23.03
CA LEU A 233 -2.78 -0.97 23.89
C LEU A 233 -1.69 -1.34 24.88
N CYS A 234 -0.64 -0.53 24.94
CA CYS A 234 0.28 -0.59 26.08
C CYS A 234 -0.48 -0.15 27.34
N GLU A 235 -0.28 -0.83 28.47
CA GLU A 235 -0.93 -0.47 29.73
C GLU A 235 -0.75 1.04 30.02
N GLN A 236 -1.87 1.74 30.25
CA GLN A 236 -1.98 3.19 30.49
C GLN A 236 -1.72 4.16 29.31
N ASN A 237 -1.52 3.75 28.05
CA ASN A 237 -1.01 4.65 26.99
C ASN A 237 -2.02 5.38 26.07
N ARG A 238 -3.19 5.79 26.60
CA ARG A 238 -4.03 6.80 25.92
C ARG A 238 -3.65 8.18 26.45
N LEU A 239 -2.98 8.98 25.63
CA LEU A 239 -2.65 10.36 25.98
C LEU A 239 -3.86 11.24 25.70
N HIS A 240 -4.57 11.63 26.75
CA HIS A 240 -5.61 12.63 26.61
C HIS A 240 -4.96 14.02 26.45
N ILE A 241 -5.12 14.60 25.26
CA ILE A 241 -4.58 15.90 24.88
C ILE A 241 -5.69 16.66 24.14
N ASP A 242 -6.34 17.57 24.84
CA ASP A 242 -7.41 18.37 24.26
C ASP A 242 -6.86 19.35 23.23
N GLY A 243 -7.62 19.55 22.16
CA GLY A 243 -7.23 20.43 21.06
C GLY A 243 -6.00 19.95 20.28
N LEU A 244 -5.59 18.68 20.39
CA LEU A 244 -4.48 18.14 19.61
C LEU A 244 -4.73 18.31 18.10
N ILE A 245 -3.77 18.94 17.40
CA ILE A 245 -3.80 19.08 15.95
C ILE A 245 -2.85 18.09 15.29
N PHE A 246 -1.61 18.00 15.73
CA PHE A 246 -0.66 17.03 15.18
C PHE A 246 0.44 16.71 16.19
N PHE A 247 1.18 15.64 15.89
CA PHE A 247 2.31 15.21 16.69
C PHE A 247 3.42 14.64 15.79
N GLU A 248 4.65 14.66 16.30
CA GLU A 248 5.85 14.14 15.66
C GLU A 248 6.68 13.31 16.64
N TRP A 249 7.13 12.14 16.19
CA TRP A 249 8.09 11.35 16.95
C TRP A 249 9.48 11.94 16.84
N ASN A 250 10.22 11.87 17.95
CA ASN A 250 11.64 12.12 17.93
C ASN A 250 12.37 10.98 17.18
N PRO A 251 13.32 11.29 16.29
CA PRO A 251 13.96 10.30 15.42
C PRO A 251 14.95 9.38 16.14
N ARG A 252 15.31 9.65 17.41
CA ARG A 252 16.29 8.86 18.19
C ARG A 252 15.78 8.38 19.54
N LYS A 253 14.67 8.93 20.02
CA LYS A 253 14.14 8.70 21.37
C LYS A 253 12.65 8.45 21.24
N ASN A 254 12.09 7.70 22.18
CA ASN A 254 10.64 7.50 22.27
C ASN A 254 9.97 8.71 22.92
N TRP A 255 10.17 9.88 22.34
CA TRP A 255 9.55 11.13 22.73
C TRP A 255 8.61 11.58 21.63
N ILE A 256 7.49 12.18 22.01
CA ILE A 256 6.56 12.81 21.09
C ILE A 256 6.57 14.31 21.34
N ALA A 257 6.78 15.10 20.27
CA ALA A 257 6.41 16.50 20.26
C ALA A 257 4.98 16.64 19.72
N TYR A 258 4.18 17.51 20.30
CA TYR A 258 2.80 17.72 19.88
C TYR A 258 2.41 19.20 19.93
N TYR A 259 1.43 19.57 19.12
CA TYR A 259 0.83 20.89 19.10
C TYR A 259 -0.67 20.81 19.39
N THR A 260 -1.14 21.66 20.30
CA THR A 260 -2.56 21.85 20.59
C THR A 260 -3.02 23.24 20.17
N LYS A 261 -4.23 23.33 19.60
CA LYS A 261 -4.92 24.60 19.39
C LYS A 261 -5.50 25.13 20.71
N GLU A 262 -5.95 26.38 20.66
CA GLU A 262 -6.75 26.96 21.73
C GLU A 262 -8.07 26.20 21.89
N VAL A 263 -8.46 25.97 23.13
CA VAL A 263 -9.73 25.33 23.48
C VAL A 263 -10.52 26.31 24.34
N ASP A 264 -11.51 26.95 23.71
CA ASP A 264 -12.32 28.03 24.32
C ASP A 264 -13.02 27.54 25.61
N ASP A 265 -13.63 26.36 25.57
CA ASP A 265 -14.38 25.78 26.70
C ASP A 265 -13.51 25.52 27.94
N ALA A 266 -12.21 25.29 27.74
CA ALA A 266 -11.25 24.99 28.80
C ALA A 266 -10.39 26.19 29.22
N ASN A 267 -10.54 27.34 28.54
CA ASN A 267 -9.65 28.51 28.65
C ASN A 267 -8.16 28.10 28.58
N ALA A 268 -7.85 27.12 27.71
CA ALA A 268 -6.53 26.53 27.58
C ALA A 268 -5.82 27.11 26.34
N PRO A 269 -4.70 27.84 26.52
CA PRO A 269 -3.98 28.43 25.39
C PRO A 269 -3.30 27.37 24.53
N PRO A 270 -2.94 27.68 23.27
CA PRO A 270 -2.19 26.77 22.42
C PRO A 270 -0.84 26.38 23.05
N VAL A 271 -0.48 25.10 22.91
CA VAL A 271 0.69 24.52 23.56
C VAL A 271 1.52 23.72 22.57
N ILE A 272 2.84 23.88 22.66
CA ILE A 272 3.80 22.90 22.16
C ILE A 272 4.34 22.13 23.35
N GLY A 273 4.13 20.82 23.34
CA GLY A 273 4.63 19.93 24.38
C GLY A 273 5.59 18.90 23.83
N ILE A 274 6.50 18.45 24.69
CA ILE A 274 7.34 17.27 24.48
C ILE A 274 7.06 16.31 25.63
N MET A 275 6.72 15.07 25.29
CA MET A 275 6.41 14.02 26.24
C MET A 275 7.29 12.80 26.01
N ALA A 276 7.80 12.21 27.07
CA ALA A 276 8.51 10.93 27.01
C ALA A 276 7.53 9.76 27.08
N LEU A 277 7.78 8.71 26.28
CA LEU A 277 7.04 7.46 26.30
C LEU A 277 7.95 6.27 26.63
N PRO A 278 7.41 5.24 27.30
CA PRO A 278 6.03 5.09 27.76
C PRO A 278 5.72 5.79 29.10
N SER A 279 6.68 6.49 29.72
CA SER A 279 6.50 7.08 31.07
C SER A 279 5.46 8.20 31.15
N GLN A 280 5.05 8.77 30.01
CA GLN A 280 4.15 9.92 29.88
C GLN A 280 4.62 11.18 30.62
N GLN A 281 5.90 11.22 30.95
CA GLN A 281 6.48 12.37 31.62
C GLN A 281 6.52 13.55 30.64
N LYS A 282 5.84 14.64 31.00
CA LYS A 282 5.97 15.93 30.29
C LYS A 282 7.37 16.47 30.51
N LEU A 283 8.18 16.47 29.46
CA LEU A 283 9.57 16.94 29.52
C LEU A 283 9.63 18.46 29.41
N ARG A 284 8.82 19.02 28.50
CA ARG A 284 8.75 20.46 28.27
C ARG A 284 7.41 20.85 27.70
N THR A 285 6.95 22.04 28.07
CA THR A 285 5.73 22.65 27.57
C THR A 285 6.02 24.13 27.33
N HIS A 286 5.57 24.65 26.20
CA HIS A 286 5.67 26.07 25.88
C HIS A 286 4.32 26.57 25.35
N HIS A 287 3.83 27.66 25.93
CA HIS A 287 2.62 28.33 25.46
C HIS A 287 2.97 29.24 24.29
N ILE A 288 2.13 29.27 23.27
CA ILE A 288 2.34 30.07 22.07
C ILE A 288 1.03 30.77 21.68
N TYR A 289 1.12 31.99 21.17
CA TYR A 289 -0.03 32.85 20.90
C TYR A 289 0.05 33.46 19.51
N GLY A 290 -1.10 33.76 18.89
CA GLY A 290 -1.17 34.49 17.61
C GLY A 290 -0.69 33.70 16.39
N ILE A 291 -0.79 32.37 16.42
CA ILE A 291 -0.31 31.49 15.36
C ILE A 291 -1.45 31.12 14.42
N MET A 292 -1.20 31.24 13.11
CA MET A 292 -2.11 30.82 12.05
C MET A 292 -1.82 29.37 11.64
N GLU A 293 -0.55 29.09 11.36
CA GLU A 293 -0.08 27.76 10.94
C GLU A 293 1.23 27.45 11.66
N THR A 294 1.42 26.17 12.01
CA THR A 294 2.64 25.71 12.65
C THR A 294 3.03 24.33 12.16
N LYS A 295 4.33 24.09 12.05
CA LYS A 295 4.93 22.78 11.74
C LYS A 295 6.11 22.51 12.67
N LEU A 296 6.29 21.25 13.01
CA LEU A 296 7.36 20.76 13.87
C LEU A 296 8.37 19.97 13.05
N TYR A 297 9.65 20.28 13.21
CA TYR A 297 10.75 19.59 12.51
C TYR A 297 11.80 19.14 13.52
N TRP A 298 11.99 17.83 13.63
CA TRP A 298 13.10 17.28 14.39
C TRP A 298 14.36 17.27 13.56
N HIS A 299 15.49 17.67 14.16
CA HIS A 299 16.79 17.37 13.58
C HIS A 299 17.07 15.86 13.72
N ASP A 300 17.73 15.25 12.73
CA ASP A 300 18.01 13.80 12.66
C ASP A 300 18.75 13.23 13.88
N SER A 301 19.48 14.08 14.60
CA SER A 301 20.15 13.70 15.85
C SER A 301 19.19 13.55 17.04
N GLY A 302 17.93 13.97 16.91
CA GLY A 302 16.91 13.95 17.96
C GLY A 302 17.16 14.93 19.12
N ASN A 303 18.12 15.85 19.00
CA ASN A 303 18.49 16.79 20.07
C ASN A 303 17.90 18.20 19.88
N TYR A 304 17.46 18.52 18.66
CA TYR A 304 16.92 19.83 18.32
C TYR A 304 15.55 19.66 17.71
N LEU A 305 14.61 20.51 18.13
CA LEU A 305 13.27 20.63 17.57
C LEU A 305 13.13 22.06 17.07
N GLN A 306 12.93 22.21 15.77
CA GLN A 306 12.61 23.48 15.15
C GLN A 306 11.09 23.61 15.03
N LEU A 307 10.63 24.83 15.29
CA LEU A 307 9.25 25.23 15.15
C LEU A 307 9.16 26.24 14.02
N LEU A 308 8.38 25.92 12.99
CA LEU A 308 8.05 26.87 11.94
C LEU A 308 6.70 27.50 12.28
N LEU A 309 6.67 28.81 12.48
CA LEU A 309 5.47 29.55 12.81
C LEU A 309 5.10 30.50 11.68
N SER A 310 3.83 30.48 11.28
CA SER A 310 3.21 31.53 10.50
C SER A 310 2.33 32.36 11.43
N VAL A 311 2.64 33.66 11.52
CA VAL A 311 1.89 34.63 12.33
C VAL A 311 1.21 35.63 11.42
N HIS A 312 0.08 36.19 11.85
CA HIS A 312 -0.55 37.30 11.14
C HIS A 312 0.43 38.48 11.11
N GLN A 313 0.80 38.95 9.92
CA GLN A 313 1.36 40.30 9.79
C GLN A 313 0.21 41.28 10.03
N ILE A 314 0.32 42.06 11.10
CA ILE A 314 -0.51 43.26 11.32
C ILE A 314 -0.08 44.30 10.29
#